data_AF-A0A7S4ACI6-F1
#
_entry.id   AF-A0A7S4ACI6-F1
#
_cell.length_a   1.000
_cell.length_b   1.000
_cell.length_c   1.000
_cell.angle_alpha   90.00
_cell.angle_beta   90.00
_cell.angle_gamma   90.00
#
_symmetry.space_group_name_H-M   'P 1'
#
loop_
_entity.id
_entity.type
_entity.pdbx_description
1 polymer ?
#
loop_
_entity_poly.entity_id
_entity_poly.type
_entity_poly.pdbx_seq_one_letter_code
_entity_poly.pdbx_strand_id
1 'polypeptide(L)'
;MLLDSELLGKPSKVWITDTRSQGSIYGKDSIQVIPKLKGKTAKKLATHGLKVVNDLKALSGNIEHIKEIAASVDGVSKKGLEKFVKVSENSIGTDPPLPVDHRYADNPYKSLYADEWKTKIDKAAMTGKMCITDMIDFMFDQAQEAVGDNGMVYHDALVLMTCADSVSYMKEKGYYSKWILPEHDLMGPQGGVGGELKKYRNRPVGNRPEANPLDTSLFSQLNRSVDYHVTLTKDLNEDKKFSLSTPLRAASAYKRVWQVAPKSTTIVKDIRKVLVSFETVCNHKGVAVDGVGDRNGKRRTTTQAHGGYRPRTLKDDDYDKQRFELHDDAKASYNTLINKAQLKHEN
;
A
#
# COMPACT_ATOMS: atom_id res chain seq x y z
N MET A 1 -16.75 -3.53 0.86
CA MET A 1 -16.27 -2.42 1.73
C MET A 1 -16.11 -1.22 0.82
N LEU A 2 -17.13 -0.37 0.73
CA LEU A 2 -17.10 0.83 -0.10
C LEU A 2 -16.20 1.84 0.61
N LEU A 3 -15.08 2.21 -0.02
CA LEU A 3 -14.21 3.27 0.48
C LEU A 3 -14.98 4.59 0.44
N ASP A 4 -14.99 5.33 1.55
CA ASP A 4 -15.62 6.65 1.65
C ASP A 4 -15.16 7.57 0.51
N SER A 5 -16.12 8.20 -0.16
CA SER A 5 -15.87 9.10 -1.30
C SER A 5 -14.99 10.30 -0.95
N GLU A 6 -14.86 10.63 0.34
CA GLU A 6 -14.02 11.73 0.83
C GLU A 6 -12.52 11.38 0.89
N LEU A 7 -12.15 10.10 0.91
CA LEU A 7 -10.74 9.65 0.92
C LEU A 7 -10.11 9.65 -0.48
N LEU A 8 -10.92 9.73 -1.54
CA LEU A 8 -10.45 9.82 -2.91
C LEU A 8 -10.16 11.28 -3.24
N GLY A 9 -8.91 11.72 -2.99
CA GLY A 9 -8.43 13.04 -3.39
C GLY A 9 -8.67 13.36 -4.88
N LYS A 10 -8.33 14.59 -5.32
CA LYS A 10 -8.59 15.05 -6.69
C LYS A 10 -8.22 13.97 -7.73
N PRO A 11 -9.16 13.59 -8.63
CA PRO A 11 -8.95 12.46 -9.52
C PRO A 11 -7.71 12.68 -10.38
N SER A 12 -6.79 11.72 -10.31
CA SER A 12 -5.78 11.56 -11.36
C SER A 12 -6.50 11.35 -12.69
N LYS A 13 -6.03 12.00 -13.77
CA LYS A 13 -6.60 11.87 -15.12
C LYS A 13 -6.69 10.42 -15.62
N VAL A 14 -5.94 9.50 -15.02
CA VAL A 14 -5.91 8.08 -15.36
C VAL A 14 -7.25 7.37 -15.08
N TRP A 15 -8.02 7.85 -14.11
CA TRP A 15 -9.26 7.17 -13.67
C TRP A 15 -10.53 7.65 -14.39
N ILE A 16 -10.41 8.63 -15.28
CA ILE A 16 -11.53 9.20 -16.01
C ILE A 16 -11.28 8.97 -17.50
N THR A 17 -12.11 8.17 -18.13
CA THR A 17 -12.05 7.95 -19.58
C THR A 17 -13.01 8.89 -20.28
N ASP A 18 -12.45 9.68 -21.20
CA ASP A 18 -13.24 10.49 -22.12
C ASP A 18 -13.88 9.55 -23.16
N THR A 19 -15.21 9.48 -23.16
CA THR A 19 -16.00 8.66 -24.09
C THR A 19 -16.35 9.40 -25.38
N ARG A 20 -15.83 10.61 -25.56
CA ARG A 20 -16.06 11.40 -26.77
C ARG A 20 -15.29 10.80 -27.94
N SER A 21 -15.93 10.77 -29.10
CA SER A 21 -15.25 10.39 -30.34
C SER A 21 -14.10 11.37 -30.62
N GLN A 22 -12.92 10.85 -30.97
CA GLN A 22 -11.70 11.66 -31.12
C GLN A 22 -11.93 12.83 -32.09
N GLY A 23 -11.62 14.05 -31.64
CA GLY A 23 -11.77 15.27 -32.45
C GLY A 23 -13.22 15.77 -32.61
N SER A 24 -14.21 15.11 -32.00
CA SER A 24 -15.61 15.50 -32.11
C SER A 24 -15.93 16.72 -31.23
N ILE A 25 -16.70 17.63 -31.80
CA ILE A 25 -17.22 18.83 -31.14
C ILE A 25 -18.74 18.66 -31.01
N TYR A 26 -19.28 18.92 -29.83
CA TYR A 26 -20.69 18.74 -29.51
C TYR A 26 -21.35 20.10 -29.30
N GLY A 27 -22.64 20.20 -29.61
CA GLY A 27 -23.37 21.46 -29.62
C GLY A 27 -23.39 22.20 -28.28
N LYS A 28 -23.45 21.45 -27.16
CA LYS A 28 -23.38 22.02 -25.80
C LYS A 28 -21.96 22.23 -25.27
N ASP A 29 -20.93 21.95 -26.04
CA ASP A 29 -19.57 22.29 -25.63
C ASP A 29 -19.41 23.79 -25.45
N SER A 30 -18.57 24.17 -24.49
CA SER A 30 -18.02 25.52 -24.44
C SER A 30 -17.37 25.87 -25.77
N ILE A 31 -17.60 27.09 -26.29
CA ILE A 31 -16.94 27.58 -27.51
C ILE A 31 -15.39 27.52 -27.44
N GLN A 32 -14.82 27.35 -26.25
CA GLN A 32 -13.38 27.16 -26.02
C GLN A 32 -12.80 25.87 -26.60
N VAL A 33 -13.64 24.88 -26.94
CA VAL A 33 -13.19 23.65 -27.60
C VAL A 33 -12.81 23.90 -29.07
N ILE A 34 -13.30 24.98 -29.68
CA ILE A 34 -13.00 25.32 -31.07
C ILE A 34 -11.52 25.72 -31.20
N PRO A 35 -10.77 25.15 -32.15
CA PRO A 35 -9.36 25.50 -32.35
C PRO A 35 -9.18 27.01 -32.53
N LYS A 36 -8.19 27.58 -31.82
CA LYS A 36 -7.83 29.01 -31.81
C LYS A 36 -8.87 29.95 -31.17
N LEU A 37 -10.03 29.45 -30.72
CA LEU A 37 -10.98 30.22 -29.94
C LEU A 37 -10.83 29.87 -28.45
N LYS A 38 -9.90 30.52 -27.74
CA LYS A 38 -9.62 30.22 -26.32
C LYS A 38 -9.43 31.50 -25.49
N GLY A 39 -9.55 31.37 -24.18
CA GLY A 39 -9.17 32.44 -23.24
C GLY A 39 -10.00 33.71 -23.39
N LYS A 40 -9.32 34.87 -23.59
CA LYS A 40 -9.96 36.20 -23.59
C LYS A 40 -11.01 36.35 -24.69
N THR A 41 -10.74 35.85 -25.89
CA THR A 41 -11.66 35.96 -27.03
C THR A 41 -12.98 35.21 -26.77
N ALA A 42 -12.90 34.00 -26.23
CA ALA A 42 -14.09 33.22 -25.87
C ALA A 42 -14.90 33.90 -24.76
N LYS A 43 -14.23 34.49 -23.76
CA LYS A 43 -14.92 35.27 -22.70
C LYS A 43 -15.68 36.47 -23.27
N LYS A 44 -15.10 37.21 -24.23
CA LYS A 44 -15.76 38.34 -24.89
C LYS A 44 -16.95 37.92 -25.76
N LEU A 45 -16.89 36.75 -26.40
CA LEU A 45 -18.05 36.21 -27.14
C LEU A 45 -19.15 35.73 -26.18
N ALA A 46 -18.79 35.18 -25.02
CA ALA A 46 -19.76 34.75 -24.01
C ALA A 46 -20.58 35.91 -23.41
N THR A 47 -20.05 37.14 -23.37
CA THR A 47 -20.83 38.33 -22.95
C THR A 47 -21.89 38.72 -23.98
N HIS A 48 -21.75 38.28 -25.23
CA HIS A 48 -22.71 38.47 -26.32
C HIS A 48 -23.62 37.24 -26.50
N GLY A 49 -23.74 36.39 -25.48
CA GLY A 49 -24.63 35.22 -25.49
C GLY A 49 -24.06 33.98 -26.17
N LEU A 50 -22.85 34.04 -26.76
CA LEU A 50 -22.22 32.89 -27.42
C LEU A 50 -21.39 32.09 -26.41
N LYS A 51 -22.03 31.17 -25.69
CA LYS A 51 -21.39 30.37 -24.63
C LYS A 51 -21.07 28.97 -25.10
N VAL A 52 -21.93 28.39 -25.94
CA VAL A 52 -21.80 27.03 -26.45
C VAL A 52 -21.68 26.99 -27.97
N VAL A 53 -21.18 25.87 -28.50
CA VAL A 53 -20.94 25.69 -29.95
C VAL A 53 -22.23 25.84 -30.77
N ASN A 54 -23.38 25.43 -30.24
CA ASN A 54 -24.69 25.63 -30.88
C ASN A 54 -25.04 27.11 -31.06
N ASP A 55 -24.60 27.99 -30.15
CA ASP A 55 -24.84 29.44 -30.29
C ASP A 55 -24.10 29.99 -31.52
N LEU A 56 -22.89 29.51 -31.78
CA LEU A 56 -22.14 29.85 -32.99
C LEU A 56 -22.76 29.23 -34.24
N LYS A 57 -23.23 27.99 -34.15
CA LYS A 57 -23.90 27.29 -35.26
C LYS A 57 -25.17 28.01 -35.70
N ALA A 58 -25.92 28.57 -34.75
CA ALA A 58 -27.13 29.35 -35.01
C ALA A 58 -26.89 30.65 -35.79
N LEU A 59 -25.64 31.15 -35.86
CA LEU A 59 -25.28 32.31 -36.69
C LEU A 59 -25.07 31.95 -38.17
N SER A 60 -25.05 30.66 -38.53
CA SER A 60 -24.85 30.22 -39.91
C SER A 60 -25.90 30.83 -40.84
N GLY A 61 -25.44 31.43 -41.95
CA GLY A 61 -26.28 32.13 -42.92
C GLY A 61 -26.71 33.55 -42.53
N ASN A 62 -26.52 33.98 -41.27
CA ASN A 62 -26.91 35.34 -40.83
C ASN A 62 -25.72 36.31 -40.85
N ILE A 63 -25.38 36.78 -42.05
CA ILE A 63 -24.19 37.62 -42.31
C ILE A 63 -24.25 38.96 -41.55
N GLU A 64 -25.44 39.57 -41.41
CA GLU A 64 -25.59 40.85 -40.72
C GLU A 64 -25.36 40.69 -39.21
N HIS A 65 -25.94 39.65 -38.60
CA HIS A 65 -25.71 39.37 -37.18
C HIS A 65 -24.24 39.04 -36.88
N ILE A 66 -23.55 38.34 -37.78
CA ILE A 66 -22.10 38.11 -37.68
C ILE A 66 -21.32 39.44 -37.73
N LYS A 67 -21.70 40.38 -38.59
CA LYS A 67 -21.05 41.71 -38.67
C LYS A 67 -21.26 42.51 -37.40
N GLU A 68 -22.48 42.54 -36.87
CA GLU A 68 -22.82 43.26 -35.64
C GLU A 68 -21.99 42.75 -34.45
N ILE A 69 -21.95 41.43 -34.25
CA ILE A 69 -21.17 40.82 -33.18
C ILE A 69 -19.68 41.11 -33.38
N ALA A 70 -19.13 40.95 -34.58
CA ALA A 70 -17.71 41.23 -34.84
C ALA A 70 -17.33 42.69 -34.63
N ALA A 71 -18.24 43.65 -34.91
CA ALA A 71 -18.02 45.07 -34.66
C ALA A 71 -18.05 45.40 -33.16
N SER A 72 -18.89 44.71 -32.38
CA SER A 72 -19.02 44.89 -30.92
C SER A 72 -17.91 44.22 -30.11
N VAL A 73 -17.24 43.21 -30.66
CA VAL A 73 -16.24 42.40 -29.95
C VAL A 73 -14.82 42.78 -30.39
N ASP A 74 -14.17 43.61 -29.56
CA ASP A 74 -12.77 43.99 -29.76
C ASP A 74 -11.85 42.76 -29.92
N GLY A 75 -11.04 42.76 -30.97
CA GLY A 75 -10.10 41.68 -31.31
C GLY A 75 -10.70 40.48 -32.04
N VAL A 76 -11.98 40.52 -32.44
CA VAL A 76 -12.61 39.49 -33.30
C VAL A 76 -12.96 40.09 -34.65
N SER A 77 -12.21 39.71 -35.69
CA SER A 77 -12.56 40.11 -37.06
C SER A 77 -13.78 39.32 -37.57
N LYS A 78 -14.57 39.91 -38.48
CA LYS A 78 -15.67 39.23 -39.19
C LYS A 78 -15.22 37.89 -39.78
N LYS A 79 -14.10 37.89 -40.51
CA LYS A 79 -13.49 36.68 -41.10
C LYS A 79 -13.09 35.64 -40.04
N GLY A 80 -12.71 36.09 -38.85
CA GLY A 80 -12.42 35.21 -37.71
C GLY A 80 -13.69 34.54 -37.18
N LEU A 81 -14.75 35.30 -36.99
CA LEU A 81 -16.05 34.79 -36.52
C LEU A 81 -16.68 33.83 -37.54
N GLU A 82 -16.66 34.17 -38.83
CA GLU A 82 -17.11 33.28 -39.92
C GLU A 82 -16.38 31.93 -39.91
N LYS A 83 -15.07 31.93 -39.62
CA LYS A 83 -14.30 30.68 -39.49
C LYS A 83 -14.77 29.83 -38.31
N PHE A 84 -15.10 30.45 -37.17
CA PHE A 84 -15.60 29.73 -36.00
C PHE A 84 -17.00 29.17 -36.25
N VAL A 85 -17.87 29.93 -36.91
CA VAL A 85 -19.20 29.46 -37.34
C VAL A 85 -19.06 28.24 -38.25
N LYS A 86 -18.20 28.31 -39.27
CA LYS A 86 -17.95 27.17 -40.18
C LYS A 86 -17.43 25.92 -39.46
N VAL A 87 -16.62 26.06 -38.41
CA VAL A 87 -16.18 24.91 -37.60
C VAL A 87 -17.35 24.35 -36.78
N SER A 88 -18.21 25.22 -36.24
CA SER A 88 -19.37 24.81 -35.44
C SER A 88 -20.47 24.11 -36.26
N GLU A 89 -20.54 24.33 -37.58
CA GLU A 89 -21.50 23.64 -38.47
C GLU A 89 -21.32 22.11 -38.42
N ASN A 90 -20.08 21.66 -38.32
CA ASN A 90 -19.71 20.24 -38.23
C ASN A 90 -19.90 19.64 -36.83
N SER A 91 -20.43 20.40 -35.86
CA SER A 91 -20.67 19.88 -34.51
C SER A 91 -21.84 18.90 -34.47
N ILE A 92 -21.72 17.91 -33.58
CA ILE A 92 -22.76 16.93 -33.26
C ILE A 92 -23.83 17.64 -32.42
N GLY A 93 -25.09 17.60 -32.86
CA GLY A 93 -26.19 18.35 -32.24
C GLY A 93 -26.64 17.89 -30.86
N THR A 94 -26.04 16.83 -30.32
CA THR A 94 -26.36 16.26 -29.01
C THR A 94 -25.43 16.76 -27.92
N ASP A 95 -25.73 16.40 -26.69
CA ASP A 95 -24.85 16.65 -25.54
C ASP A 95 -23.57 15.80 -25.67
N PRO A 96 -22.42 16.30 -25.18
CA PRO A 96 -21.24 15.47 -25.07
C PRO A 96 -21.54 14.30 -24.13
N PRO A 97 -21.14 13.07 -24.46
CA PRO A 97 -21.29 11.95 -23.54
C PRO A 97 -20.52 12.26 -22.26
N LEU A 98 -21.11 11.88 -21.12
CA LEU A 98 -20.46 12.06 -19.83
C LEU A 98 -19.22 11.17 -19.76
N PRO A 99 -18.09 11.70 -19.26
CA PRO A 99 -16.91 10.87 -19.06
C PRO A 99 -17.20 9.78 -18.03
N VAL A 100 -16.58 8.63 -18.21
CA VAL A 100 -16.72 7.50 -17.28
C VAL A 100 -15.67 7.65 -16.18
N ASP A 101 -16.12 7.79 -14.94
CA ASP A 101 -15.25 7.74 -13.76
C ASP A 101 -15.21 6.30 -13.23
N HIS A 102 -14.10 5.63 -13.50
CA HIS A 102 -13.96 4.20 -13.21
C HIS A 102 -13.92 3.90 -11.71
N ARG A 103 -13.68 4.90 -10.84
CA ARG A 103 -13.57 4.71 -9.37
C ARG A 103 -14.88 4.26 -8.72
N TYR A 104 -16.00 4.58 -9.35
CA TYR A 104 -17.33 4.25 -8.84
C TYR A 104 -17.85 2.89 -9.33
N ALA A 105 -17.09 2.17 -10.15
CA ALA A 105 -17.43 0.81 -10.53
C ALA A 105 -17.15 -0.17 -9.38
N ASP A 106 -17.89 -1.30 -9.34
CA ASP A 106 -17.65 -2.38 -8.36
C ASP A 106 -16.21 -2.89 -8.38
N ASN A 107 -15.61 -2.92 -9.58
CA ASN A 107 -14.19 -3.16 -9.77
C ASN A 107 -13.59 -2.03 -10.63
N PRO A 108 -12.98 -1.01 -10.01
CA PRO A 108 -12.43 0.14 -10.72
C PRO A 108 -11.36 -0.21 -11.74
N TYR A 109 -10.50 -1.18 -11.41
CA TYR A 109 -9.42 -1.61 -12.29
C TYR A 109 -9.96 -2.39 -13.49
N LYS A 110 -10.94 -3.28 -13.31
CA LYS A 110 -11.62 -3.97 -14.42
C LYS A 110 -12.37 -3.00 -15.31
N SER A 111 -13.00 -1.98 -14.72
CA SER A 111 -13.66 -0.92 -15.48
C SER A 111 -12.66 -0.14 -16.36
N LEU A 112 -11.47 0.16 -15.84
CA LEU A 112 -10.45 0.93 -16.54
C LEU A 112 -9.63 0.12 -17.56
N TYR A 113 -9.28 -1.13 -17.23
CA TYR A 113 -8.34 -1.96 -17.99
C TYR A 113 -8.98 -3.19 -18.63
N ALA A 114 -10.31 -3.31 -18.60
CA ALA A 114 -11.06 -4.46 -19.08
C ALA A 114 -10.47 -5.77 -18.50
N ASP A 115 -10.28 -6.80 -19.32
CA ASP A 115 -9.79 -8.11 -18.87
C ASP A 115 -8.30 -8.13 -18.47
N GLU A 116 -7.51 -7.11 -18.87
CA GLU A 116 -6.10 -7.00 -18.49
C GLU A 116 -5.89 -6.47 -17.07
N TRP A 117 -6.96 -6.13 -16.36
CA TRP A 117 -6.88 -5.43 -15.09
C TRP A 117 -6.02 -6.12 -14.03
N LYS A 118 -6.07 -7.46 -13.96
CA LYS A 118 -5.21 -8.24 -13.05
C LYS A 118 -3.74 -8.06 -13.40
N THR A 119 -3.39 -8.25 -14.67
CA THR A 119 -2.03 -8.04 -15.18
C THR A 119 -1.52 -6.61 -14.94
N LYS A 120 -2.39 -5.60 -15.05
CA LYS A 120 -2.04 -4.20 -14.80
C LYS A 120 -1.81 -3.94 -13.32
N ILE A 121 -2.65 -4.50 -12.45
CA ILE A 121 -2.45 -4.52 -11.00
C ILE A 121 -1.09 -5.17 -10.71
N ASP A 122 -0.84 -6.40 -11.15
CA ASP A 122 0.38 -7.16 -10.85
C ASP A 122 1.69 -6.44 -11.24
N LYS A 123 1.64 -5.59 -12.27
CA LYS A 123 2.77 -4.77 -12.73
C LYS A 123 2.96 -3.44 -11.97
N ALA A 124 1.91 -2.91 -11.32
CA ALA A 124 1.89 -1.54 -10.80
C ALA A 124 2.52 -1.37 -9.40
N ALA A 125 2.67 -2.43 -8.61
CA ALA A 125 3.28 -2.36 -7.28
C ALA A 125 4.10 -3.63 -6.96
N MET A 126 4.93 -3.54 -5.92
CA MET A 126 5.87 -4.58 -5.47
C MET A 126 5.35 -6.01 -5.64
N THR A 127 5.81 -6.69 -6.70
CA THR A 127 5.78 -8.14 -6.94
C THR A 127 4.59 -8.92 -6.34
N GLY A 128 3.49 -8.98 -7.09
CA GLY A 128 2.69 -10.21 -7.30
C GLY A 128 1.82 -10.76 -6.16
N LYS A 129 1.68 -10.07 -5.02
CA LYS A 129 0.79 -10.51 -3.93
C LYS A 129 -0.04 -9.35 -3.39
N MET A 130 -0.94 -8.83 -4.21
CA MET A 130 -1.85 -7.77 -3.80
C MET A 130 -3.21 -8.29 -3.35
N CYS A 131 -3.60 -9.49 -3.77
CA CYS A 131 -4.81 -10.11 -3.24
C CYS A 131 -4.50 -10.78 -1.90
N ILE A 132 -5.40 -10.60 -0.92
CA ILE A 132 -5.27 -11.26 0.37
C ILE A 132 -5.30 -12.79 0.25
N THR A 133 -6.02 -13.33 -0.75
CA THR A 133 -6.05 -14.77 -1.02
C THR A 133 -4.68 -15.29 -1.46
N ASP A 134 -3.95 -14.54 -2.29
CA ASP A 134 -2.60 -14.96 -2.74
C ASP A 134 -1.60 -14.93 -1.57
N MET A 135 -1.78 -13.99 -0.63
CA MET A 135 -1.02 -13.95 0.61
C MET A 135 -1.35 -15.14 1.53
N ILE A 136 -2.64 -15.48 1.65
CA ILE A 136 -3.11 -16.64 2.40
C ILE A 136 -2.51 -17.92 1.82
N ASP A 137 -2.68 -18.16 0.52
CA ASP A 137 -2.15 -19.34 -0.19
C ASP A 137 -0.66 -19.49 0.08
N PHE A 138 0.11 -18.42 -0.17
CA PHE A 138 1.55 -18.44 0.08
C PHE A 138 1.91 -18.76 1.53
N MET A 139 1.22 -18.17 2.50
CA MET A 139 1.50 -18.40 3.92
C MET A 139 1.28 -19.87 4.30
N PHE A 140 0.17 -20.47 3.87
CA PHE A 140 -0.14 -21.87 4.18
C PHE A 140 0.72 -22.85 3.38
N ASP A 141 1.01 -22.55 2.11
CA ASP A 141 1.88 -23.38 1.28
C ASP A 141 3.32 -23.41 1.83
N GLN A 142 3.84 -22.26 2.26
CA GLN A 142 5.17 -22.20 2.89
C GLN A 142 5.19 -22.87 4.26
N ALA A 143 4.12 -22.78 5.05
CA ALA A 143 4.02 -23.52 6.31
C ALA A 143 4.02 -25.04 6.05
N GLN A 144 3.24 -25.49 5.06
CA GLN A 144 3.17 -26.88 4.65
C GLN A 144 4.53 -27.40 4.13
N GLU A 145 5.24 -26.61 3.33
CA GLU A 145 6.58 -26.94 2.85
C GLU A 145 7.59 -27.06 4.00
N ALA A 146 7.51 -26.16 5.00
CA ALA A 146 8.45 -26.12 6.10
C ALA A 146 8.25 -27.20 7.16
N VAL A 147 6.99 -27.56 7.48
CA VAL A 147 6.67 -28.44 8.63
C VAL A 147 5.72 -29.61 8.30
N GLY A 148 5.33 -29.77 7.03
CA GLY A 148 4.47 -30.87 6.58
C GLY A 148 3.00 -30.70 6.97
N ASP A 149 2.23 -31.81 6.88
CA ASP A 149 0.77 -31.80 6.98
C ASP A 149 0.22 -31.34 8.33
N ASN A 150 1.01 -31.49 9.38
CA ASN A 150 0.68 -31.06 10.74
C ASN A 150 1.03 -29.59 11.00
N GLY A 151 1.43 -28.86 9.96
CA GLY A 151 1.76 -27.45 10.04
C GLY A 151 0.58 -26.60 10.46
N MET A 152 0.77 -25.87 11.55
CA MET A 152 -0.19 -24.89 12.05
C MET A 152 0.35 -23.49 11.84
N VAL A 153 -0.52 -22.57 11.45
CA VAL A 153 -0.18 -21.16 11.23
C VAL A 153 -0.72 -20.32 12.36
N TYR A 154 0.10 -19.43 12.92
CA TYR A 154 -0.33 -18.36 13.82
C TYR A 154 -0.15 -17.02 13.12
N HIS A 155 -1.20 -16.21 13.08
CA HIS A 155 -1.17 -14.86 12.51
C HIS A 155 -2.06 -13.93 13.33
N ASP A 156 -1.77 -12.64 13.30
CA ASP A 156 -2.59 -11.64 13.97
C ASP A 156 -3.97 -11.47 13.29
N ALA A 157 -4.85 -10.72 13.97
CA ALA A 157 -6.24 -10.48 13.53
C ALA A 157 -6.33 -9.42 12.42
N LEU A 158 -5.61 -9.63 11.32
CA LEU A 158 -5.70 -8.78 10.15
C LEU A 158 -7.13 -8.80 9.62
N VAL A 159 -7.75 -7.61 9.53
CA VAL A 159 -9.17 -7.45 9.15
C VAL A 159 -9.47 -8.09 7.79
N LEU A 160 -8.52 -8.00 6.84
CA LEU A 160 -8.67 -8.60 5.52
C LEU A 160 -8.68 -10.13 5.55
N MET A 161 -7.94 -10.78 6.46
CA MET A 161 -7.97 -12.25 6.59
C MET A 161 -9.19 -12.74 7.38
N THR A 162 -9.73 -11.91 8.26
CA THR A 162 -10.86 -12.25 9.12
C THR A 162 -12.23 -11.86 8.55
N CYS A 163 -12.27 -11.24 7.36
CA CYS A 163 -13.54 -10.94 6.70
C CYS A 163 -14.25 -12.23 6.22
N ALA A 164 -15.58 -12.15 6.04
CA ALA A 164 -16.41 -13.31 5.72
C ALA A 164 -15.95 -14.05 4.45
N ASP A 165 -15.54 -13.30 3.43
CA ASP A 165 -15.11 -13.85 2.14
C ASP A 165 -13.77 -14.60 2.28
N SER A 166 -12.77 -14.01 2.94
CA SER A 166 -11.49 -14.66 3.21
C SER A 166 -11.62 -15.89 4.10
N VAL A 167 -12.51 -15.86 5.10
CA VAL A 167 -12.79 -17.03 5.94
C VAL A 167 -13.44 -18.15 5.13
N SER A 168 -14.41 -17.81 4.27
CA SER A 168 -15.06 -18.78 3.39
C SER A 168 -14.04 -19.41 2.43
N TYR A 169 -13.17 -18.59 1.85
CA TYR A 169 -12.06 -19.03 1.01
C TYR A 169 -11.10 -19.99 1.75
N MET A 170 -10.66 -19.63 2.96
CA MET A 170 -9.79 -20.49 3.77
C MET A 170 -10.46 -21.82 4.16
N LYS A 171 -11.77 -21.83 4.36
CA LYS A 171 -12.53 -23.07 4.66
C LYS A 171 -12.60 -23.97 3.44
N GLU A 172 -12.89 -23.42 2.26
CA GLU A 172 -12.90 -24.15 0.99
C GLU A 172 -11.55 -24.81 0.69
N LYS A 173 -10.45 -24.10 0.97
CA LYS A 173 -9.08 -24.61 0.81
C LYS A 173 -8.64 -25.59 1.89
N GLY A 174 -9.39 -25.74 2.98
CA GLY A 174 -8.97 -26.51 4.16
C GLY A 174 -7.85 -25.84 4.98
N TYR A 175 -7.49 -24.60 4.68
CA TYR A 175 -6.51 -23.83 5.46
C TYR A 175 -7.04 -23.40 6.82
N TYR A 176 -8.36 -23.15 6.92
CA TYR A 176 -8.96 -22.66 8.15
C TYR A 176 -8.73 -23.58 9.36
N SER A 177 -8.71 -24.90 9.16
CA SER A 177 -8.43 -25.88 10.22
C SER A 177 -6.97 -25.91 10.67
N LYS A 178 -6.05 -25.35 9.86
CA LYS A 178 -4.62 -25.21 10.17
C LYS A 178 -4.28 -23.87 10.79
N TRP A 179 -5.27 -22.97 10.95
CA TRP A 179 -5.07 -21.67 11.57
C TRP A 179 -5.28 -21.77 13.08
N ILE A 180 -4.29 -21.37 13.87
CA ILE A 180 -4.37 -21.39 15.33
C ILE A 180 -5.34 -20.30 15.80
N LEU A 181 -6.53 -20.73 16.22
CA LEU A 181 -7.57 -19.86 16.74
C LEU A 181 -7.81 -20.09 18.25
N PRO A 182 -8.24 -19.08 19.01
CA PRO A 182 -8.56 -19.21 20.44
C PRO A 182 -9.71 -20.17 20.73
N GLU A 183 -10.45 -20.61 19.71
CA GLU A 183 -11.67 -21.41 19.85
C GLU A 183 -11.43 -22.89 20.06
N HIS A 184 -10.19 -23.38 19.87
CA HIS A 184 -9.83 -24.74 20.19
C HIS A 184 -9.95 -24.94 21.71
N ASP A 185 -11.02 -25.60 22.14
CA ASP A 185 -11.42 -25.94 23.53
C ASP A 185 -11.88 -24.81 24.48
N LEU A 186 -11.66 -23.52 24.18
CA LEU A 186 -12.12 -22.42 25.06
C LEU A 186 -13.58 -21.99 24.83
N MET A 187 -14.23 -22.50 23.77
CA MET A 187 -15.60 -22.12 23.35
C MET A 187 -16.57 -23.32 23.30
N GLY A 188 -16.15 -24.50 23.78
CA GLY A 188 -16.99 -25.69 23.88
C GLY A 188 -18.05 -25.58 24.98
N PRO A 189 -18.86 -26.61 25.23
CA PRO A 189 -19.90 -26.60 26.29
C PRO A 189 -19.35 -26.29 27.69
N GLN A 190 -18.07 -26.55 27.92
CA GLN A 190 -17.34 -26.23 29.16
C GLN A 190 -16.51 -24.93 29.07
N GLY A 191 -16.34 -24.38 27.87
CA GLY A 191 -15.51 -23.22 27.57
C GLY A 191 -16.34 -21.93 27.47
N GLY A 192 -16.22 -21.09 28.50
CA GLY A 192 -16.79 -19.74 28.51
C GLY A 192 -18.13 -19.64 29.23
N VAL A 193 -18.07 -19.72 30.57
CA VAL A 193 -19.15 -19.26 31.46
C VAL A 193 -19.58 -17.85 31.02
N GLY A 194 -20.83 -17.67 30.59
CA GLY A 194 -21.46 -16.35 30.43
C GLY A 194 -21.35 -15.64 29.08
N GLY A 195 -20.76 -16.25 28.04
CA GLY A 195 -20.77 -15.65 26.68
C GLY A 195 -19.82 -14.46 26.47
N GLU A 196 -18.97 -14.12 27.43
CA GLU A 196 -17.98 -13.03 27.32
C GLU A 196 -16.90 -13.30 26.25
N LEU A 197 -16.63 -14.58 25.97
CA LEU A 197 -15.68 -15.02 24.94
C LEU A 197 -16.29 -15.04 23.53
N LYS A 198 -17.61 -14.86 23.36
CA LYS A 198 -18.28 -14.74 22.05
C LYS A 198 -17.63 -13.69 21.15
N LYS A 199 -17.07 -12.64 21.76
CA LYS A 199 -16.35 -11.64 21.00
C LYS A 199 -15.17 -12.27 20.26
N TYR A 200 -14.43 -13.25 20.78
CA TYR A 200 -13.27 -13.83 20.08
C TYR A 200 -13.63 -14.94 19.09
N ARG A 201 -14.93 -15.11 18.78
CA ARG A 201 -15.40 -16.16 17.90
C ARG A 201 -14.85 -15.99 16.47
N ASN A 202 -14.38 -17.08 15.87
CA ASN A 202 -13.78 -17.18 14.54
C ASN A 202 -12.64 -16.19 14.26
N ARG A 203 -11.96 -15.66 15.30
CA ARG A 203 -10.88 -14.69 15.11
C ARG A 203 -9.71 -14.89 16.09
N PRO A 204 -8.46 -14.68 15.64
CA PRO A 204 -7.33 -14.67 16.55
C PRO A 204 -7.42 -13.50 17.54
N VAL A 205 -6.71 -13.60 18.67
CA VAL A 205 -6.68 -12.51 19.65
C VAL A 205 -5.79 -11.38 19.13
N GLY A 206 -6.42 -10.31 18.62
CA GLY A 206 -5.72 -9.11 18.18
C GLY A 206 -5.09 -8.31 19.32
N ASN A 207 -4.27 -7.32 18.97
CA ASN A 207 -3.59 -6.39 19.90
C ASN A 207 -2.66 -7.06 20.94
N ARG A 208 -2.04 -8.17 20.57
CA ARG A 208 -1.08 -8.92 21.41
C ARG A 208 0.27 -9.07 20.70
N PRO A 209 1.03 -7.99 20.53
CA PRO A 209 2.33 -8.07 19.88
C PRO A 209 3.26 -9.07 20.59
N GLU A 210 3.16 -9.22 21.92
CA GLU A 210 3.96 -10.17 22.71
C GLU A 210 3.71 -11.65 22.38
N ALA A 211 2.59 -11.94 21.71
CA ALA A 211 2.24 -13.27 21.25
C ALA A 211 2.72 -13.55 19.82
N ASN A 212 3.24 -12.54 19.13
CA ASN A 212 3.80 -12.67 17.79
C ASN A 212 5.33 -12.52 17.86
N PRO A 213 6.12 -13.60 17.68
CA PRO A 213 7.57 -13.53 17.79
C PRO A 213 8.19 -12.67 16.67
N LEU A 214 7.52 -12.58 15.51
CA LEU A 214 7.93 -11.71 14.42
C LEU A 214 7.89 -10.24 14.83
N ASP A 215 6.77 -9.79 15.41
CA ASP A 215 6.60 -8.40 15.85
C ASP A 215 7.37 -8.06 17.12
N THR A 216 7.54 -9.03 18.03
CA THR A 216 8.20 -8.79 19.31
C THR A 216 9.69 -8.56 19.15
N SER A 217 10.38 -9.37 18.34
CA SER A 217 11.84 -9.37 18.33
C SER A 217 12.46 -9.69 16.97
N LEU A 218 11.93 -10.65 16.21
CA LEU A 218 12.61 -11.18 15.02
C LEU A 218 12.69 -10.13 13.89
N PHE A 219 11.63 -9.35 13.63
CA PHE A 219 11.71 -8.26 12.65
C PHE A 219 12.64 -7.14 13.11
N SER A 220 12.71 -6.83 14.41
CA SER A 220 13.68 -5.84 14.89
C SER A 220 15.11 -6.31 14.68
N GLN A 221 15.39 -7.61 14.87
CA GLN A 221 16.72 -8.17 14.63
C GLN A 221 17.07 -8.14 13.15
N LEU A 222 16.13 -8.53 12.30
CA LEU A 222 16.27 -8.49 10.85
C LEU A 222 16.57 -7.06 10.36
N ASN A 223 15.77 -6.08 10.78
CA ASN A 223 15.97 -4.67 10.40
C ASN A 223 17.37 -4.18 10.78
N ARG A 224 17.80 -4.45 12.02
CA ARG A 224 19.17 -4.10 12.47
C ARG A 224 20.24 -4.78 11.63
N SER A 225 20.03 -6.04 11.26
CA SER A 225 20.94 -6.78 10.39
C SER A 225 21.00 -6.13 9.00
N VAL A 226 19.86 -5.77 8.42
CA VAL A 226 19.80 -5.05 7.14
C VAL A 226 20.52 -3.70 7.20
N ASP A 227 20.26 -2.89 8.24
CA ASP A 227 20.93 -1.61 8.44
C ASP A 227 22.45 -1.76 8.54
N TYR A 228 22.91 -2.82 9.22
CA TYR A 228 24.32 -3.16 9.31
C TYR A 228 24.92 -3.53 7.95
N HIS A 229 24.24 -4.37 7.16
CA HIS A 229 24.68 -4.76 5.82
C HIS A 229 24.72 -3.56 4.85
N VAL A 230 23.73 -2.66 4.91
CA VAL A 230 23.70 -1.42 4.12
C VAL A 230 24.90 -0.54 4.47
N THR A 231 25.19 -0.40 5.76
CA THR A 231 26.33 0.40 6.25
C THR A 231 27.67 -0.18 5.79
N LEU A 232 27.85 -1.49 5.92
CA LEU A 232 29.08 -2.18 5.54
C LEU A 232 29.37 -2.12 4.03
N THR A 233 28.33 -2.21 3.21
CA THR A 233 28.47 -2.30 1.75
C THR A 233 28.29 -0.97 1.03
N LYS A 234 28.21 0.15 1.76
CA LYS A 234 27.95 1.48 1.19
C LYS A 234 28.93 1.88 0.09
N ASP A 235 30.17 1.44 0.19
CA ASP A 235 31.29 1.77 -0.72
C ASP A 235 31.54 0.68 -1.78
N LEU A 236 30.71 -0.37 -1.82
CA LEU A 236 30.79 -1.40 -2.86
C LEU A 236 30.11 -0.99 -4.16
N ASN A 237 30.49 -1.70 -5.23
CA ASN A 237 29.76 -1.73 -6.49
C ASN A 237 28.33 -2.23 -6.30
N GLU A 238 27.44 -1.76 -7.18
CA GLU A 238 25.98 -1.93 -7.05
C GLU A 238 25.54 -3.38 -6.87
N ASP A 239 26.18 -4.32 -7.57
CA ASP A 239 25.78 -5.74 -7.59
C ASP A 239 25.86 -6.41 -6.20
N LYS A 240 26.79 -5.96 -5.35
CA LYS A 240 27.01 -6.52 -4.01
C LYS A 240 26.44 -5.62 -2.91
N LYS A 241 26.06 -4.41 -3.26
CA LYS A 241 25.58 -3.38 -2.33
C LYS A 241 24.20 -3.74 -1.77
N PHE A 242 24.05 -3.58 -0.47
CA PHE A 242 22.75 -3.57 0.18
C PHE A 242 22.23 -2.13 0.19
N SER A 243 20.98 -1.94 -0.19
CA SER A 243 20.39 -0.60 -0.30
C SER A 243 18.90 -0.61 -0.01
N LEU A 244 18.44 0.44 0.67
CA LEU A 244 17.03 0.70 0.94
C LEU A 244 16.50 1.89 0.12
N SER A 245 17.24 2.36 -0.90
CA SER A 245 16.90 3.59 -1.64
C SER A 245 15.68 3.47 -2.53
N THR A 246 15.31 2.26 -2.94
CA THR A 246 14.08 1.97 -3.67
C THR A 246 13.42 0.72 -3.12
N PRO A 247 12.11 0.54 -3.29
CA PRO A 247 11.42 -0.64 -2.79
C PRO A 247 12.00 -1.96 -3.35
N LEU A 248 12.38 -2.00 -4.63
CA LEU A 248 13.02 -3.18 -5.23
C LEU A 248 14.37 -3.52 -4.57
N ARG A 249 15.18 -2.50 -4.28
CA ARG A 249 16.46 -2.68 -3.60
C ARG A 249 16.26 -3.11 -2.16
N ALA A 250 15.28 -2.52 -1.45
CA ALA A 250 14.91 -2.94 -0.12
C ALA A 250 14.48 -4.42 -0.11
N ALA A 251 13.58 -4.83 -1.01
CA ALA A 251 13.16 -6.22 -1.13
C ALA A 251 14.34 -7.18 -1.38
N SER A 252 15.29 -6.80 -2.24
CA SER A 252 16.51 -7.58 -2.47
C SER A 252 17.38 -7.68 -1.21
N ALA A 253 17.58 -6.56 -0.50
CA ALA A 253 18.35 -6.52 0.74
C ALA A 253 17.73 -7.41 1.83
N TYR A 254 16.42 -7.28 2.06
CA TYR A 254 15.69 -8.10 3.03
C TYR A 254 15.75 -9.59 2.67
N LYS A 255 15.56 -9.97 1.41
CA LYS A 255 15.64 -11.38 0.95
C LYS A 255 17.01 -11.98 1.23
N ARG A 256 18.10 -11.26 0.92
CA ARG A 256 19.47 -11.72 1.16
C ARG A 256 19.77 -11.83 2.65
N VAL A 257 19.38 -10.84 3.45
CA VAL A 257 19.62 -10.88 4.90
C VAL A 257 18.81 -11.98 5.59
N TRP A 258 17.61 -12.32 5.10
CA TRP A 258 16.79 -13.40 5.66
C TRP A 258 17.49 -14.76 5.64
N GLN A 259 18.46 -14.97 4.74
CA GLN A 259 19.23 -16.21 4.64
C GLN A 259 20.24 -16.38 5.80
N VAL A 260 20.59 -15.28 6.48
CA VAL A 260 21.60 -15.27 7.56
C VAL A 260 21.05 -14.75 8.90
N ALA A 261 19.94 -14.01 8.89
CA ALA A 261 19.32 -13.48 10.09
C ALA A 261 17.79 -13.37 9.95
N PRO A 262 17.02 -13.70 11.00
CA PRO A 262 17.45 -14.21 12.31
C PRO A 262 17.92 -15.69 12.24
N LYS A 263 18.82 -16.08 13.15
CA LYS A 263 19.28 -17.46 13.27
C LYS A 263 18.13 -18.39 13.68
N SER A 264 18.17 -19.64 13.21
CA SER A 264 17.20 -20.69 13.61
C SER A 264 17.09 -20.85 15.12
N THR A 265 18.21 -20.81 15.84
CA THR A 265 18.25 -20.87 17.31
C THR A 265 17.53 -19.68 17.96
N THR A 266 17.64 -18.49 17.39
CA THR A 266 16.92 -17.30 17.86
C THR A 266 15.42 -17.41 17.57
N ILE A 267 15.04 -17.89 16.37
CA ILE A 267 13.64 -18.12 16.01
C ILE A 267 12.98 -19.07 17.03
N VAL A 268 13.60 -20.22 17.31
CA VAL A 268 13.08 -21.20 18.28
C VAL A 268 12.99 -20.61 19.69
N LYS A 269 14.01 -19.86 20.12
CA LYS A 269 14.01 -19.19 21.42
C LYS A 269 12.85 -18.21 21.55
N ASP A 270 12.61 -17.39 20.54
CA ASP A 270 11.57 -16.36 20.57
C ASP A 270 10.16 -16.97 20.44
N ILE A 271 9.98 -18.04 19.68
CA ILE A 271 8.73 -18.82 19.68
C ILE A 271 8.44 -19.38 21.08
N ARG A 272 9.45 -19.92 21.79
CA ARG A 272 9.26 -20.42 23.16
C ARG A 272 8.90 -19.33 24.15
N LYS A 273 9.43 -18.11 23.98
CA LYS A 273 9.06 -16.96 24.83
C LYS A 273 7.58 -16.63 24.75
N VAL A 274 6.94 -16.81 23.59
CA VAL A 274 5.49 -16.58 23.42
C VAL A 274 4.67 -17.41 24.42
N LEU A 275 5.07 -18.65 24.69
CA LEU A 275 4.38 -19.51 25.67
C LEU A 275 4.49 -18.94 27.10
N VAL A 276 5.68 -18.48 27.49
CA VAL A 276 5.92 -17.81 28.77
C VAL A 276 5.12 -16.50 28.84
N SER A 277 5.03 -15.76 27.74
CA SER A 277 4.24 -14.54 27.64
C SER A 277 2.74 -14.81 27.82
N PHE A 278 2.23 -15.91 27.25
CA PHE A 278 0.84 -16.31 27.47
C PHE A 278 0.56 -16.65 28.93
N GLU A 279 1.41 -17.46 29.56
CA GLU A 279 1.29 -17.81 30.98
C GLU A 279 1.33 -16.55 31.87
N THR A 280 2.29 -15.67 31.63
CA THR A 280 2.45 -14.45 32.42
C THR A 280 1.24 -13.53 32.30
N VAL A 281 0.72 -13.32 31.08
CA VAL A 281 -0.48 -12.50 30.86
C VAL A 281 -1.72 -13.16 31.48
N CYS A 282 -1.82 -14.48 31.46
CA CYS A 282 -2.91 -15.21 32.12
C CYS A 282 -2.89 -14.95 33.63
N ASN A 283 -1.71 -15.09 34.26
CA ASN A 283 -1.51 -14.83 35.70
C ASN A 283 -1.83 -13.37 36.08
N HIS A 284 -1.67 -12.43 35.15
CA HIS A 284 -2.00 -11.01 35.32
C HIS A 284 -3.38 -10.62 34.77
N LYS A 285 -4.29 -11.59 34.61
CA LYS A 285 -5.69 -11.37 34.19
C LYS A 285 -5.82 -10.56 32.88
N GLY A 286 -4.92 -10.79 31.94
CA GLY A 286 -4.98 -10.17 30.60
C GLY A 286 -4.32 -8.79 30.48
N VAL A 287 -3.82 -8.21 31.57
CA VAL A 287 -3.18 -6.89 31.59
C VAL A 287 -1.83 -6.93 30.86
N ALA A 288 -1.38 -5.81 30.30
CA ALA A 288 -0.01 -5.72 29.76
C ALA A 288 0.99 -5.77 30.91
N VAL A 289 1.99 -6.64 30.79
CA VAL A 289 3.04 -6.85 31.79
C VAL A 289 4.36 -6.34 31.21
N ASP A 290 5.01 -5.43 31.92
CA ASP A 290 6.29 -4.87 31.48
C ASP A 290 7.36 -5.97 31.40
N GLY A 291 8.15 -5.94 30.32
CA GLY A 291 9.23 -6.91 30.07
C GLY A 291 8.80 -8.24 29.43
N VAL A 292 7.50 -8.48 29.24
CA VAL A 292 6.97 -9.67 28.55
C VAL A 292 6.90 -9.49 27.03
N GLY A 293 6.86 -8.25 26.57
CA GLY A 293 7.02 -7.87 25.17
C GLY A 293 7.55 -6.45 25.05
N ASP A 294 8.14 -6.12 23.91
CA ASP A 294 8.71 -4.79 23.65
C ASP A 294 7.64 -3.73 23.31
N ARG A 295 6.37 -4.14 23.18
CA ARG A 295 5.23 -3.29 22.80
C ARG A 295 3.99 -3.66 23.62
N ASN A 296 3.28 -2.66 24.13
CA ASN A 296 2.12 -2.85 25.03
C ASN A 296 0.76 -2.86 24.29
N GLY A 297 0.74 -2.57 22.98
CA GLY A 297 -0.50 -2.47 22.20
C GLY A 297 -1.47 -1.45 22.80
N LYS A 298 -2.77 -1.80 22.83
CA LYS A 298 -3.85 -0.98 23.44
C LYS A 298 -4.27 -1.47 24.84
N ARG A 299 -3.51 -2.38 25.46
CA ARG A 299 -3.88 -2.95 26.77
C ARG A 299 -3.54 -1.95 27.88
N ARG A 300 -4.38 -1.94 28.93
CA ARG A 300 -4.15 -1.13 30.13
C ARG A 300 -2.81 -1.56 30.72
N THR A 301 -1.91 -0.61 30.99
CA THR A 301 -0.67 -0.87 31.71
C THR A 301 -0.95 -0.86 33.20
N THR A 302 -0.30 -1.75 33.97
CA THR A 302 -0.13 -1.51 35.41
C THR A 302 0.77 -0.29 35.53
N THR A 303 0.25 0.83 36.03
CA THR A 303 1.00 2.08 36.21
C THR A 303 2.32 1.82 36.95
N GLN A 304 3.45 1.98 36.26
CA GLN A 304 4.75 2.22 36.87
C GLN A 304 5.36 3.48 36.26
N ALA A 305 5.99 4.26 37.13
CA ALA A 305 6.54 5.58 36.82
C ALA A 305 7.55 5.50 35.66
N HIS A 306 7.29 6.27 34.61
CA HIS A 306 8.25 6.52 33.54
C HIS A 306 9.40 7.38 34.07
N GLY A 307 10.52 6.76 34.42
CA GLY A 307 11.70 7.51 34.86
C GLY A 307 12.78 6.67 35.55
N GLY A 308 13.28 5.63 34.88
CA GLY A 308 14.46 4.90 35.34
C GLY A 308 15.68 5.30 34.52
N TYR A 309 16.69 5.88 35.17
CA TYR A 309 18.03 6.02 34.62
C TYR A 309 18.53 4.65 34.13
N ARG A 310 18.79 4.51 32.83
CA ARG A 310 19.47 3.35 32.25
C ARG A 310 20.94 3.71 32.10
N PRO A 311 21.83 3.38 33.06
CA PRO A 311 23.25 3.52 32.82
C PRO A 311 23.60 2.66 31.61
N ARG A 312 24.19 3.29 30.59
CA ARG A 312 24.89 2.53 29.54
C ARG A 312 26.10 1.89 30.21
N THR A 313 25.97 0.64 30.64
CA THR A 313 27.14 -0.24 30.77
C THR A 313 27.62 -0.55 29.35
N LEU A 314 28.42 0.36 28.78
CA LEU A 314 29.31 0.02 27.69
C LEU A 314 30.35 -0.93 28.29
N LYS A 315 30.05 -2.22 28.31
CA LYS A 315 31.10 -3.23 28.44
C LYS A 315 31.81 -3.29 27.09
N ASP A 316 33.12 -3.49 27.10
CA ASP A 316 33.96 -3.59 25.89
C ASP A 316 33.42 -4.62 24.87
N ASP A 317 32.59 -5.55 25.33
CA ASP A 317 31.85 -6.58 24.58
C ASP A 317 30.71 -6.03 23.68
N ASP A 318 30.30 -4.75 23.78
CA ASP A 318 29.19 -4.23 22.96
C ASP A 318 29.58 -4.00 21.48
N TYR A 319 30.89 -4.00 21.20
CA TYR A 319 31.51 -3.90 19.87
C TYR A 319 31.93 -5.27 19.31
N ASP A 320 31.56 -6.38 19.96
CA ASP A 320 32.17 -7.67 19.67
C ASP A 320 31.92 -8.17 18.25
N LYS A 321 32.96 -8.82 17.72
CA LYS A 321 33.26 -9.14 16.32
C LYS A 321 32.30 -10.14 15.64
N GLN A 322 31.11 -10.39 16.21
CA GLN A 322 30.15 -11.42 15.77
C GLN A 322 28.66 -11.06 15.97
N ARG A 323 28.30 -9.78 16.12
CA ARG A 323 26.90 -9.43 16.44
C ARG A 323 25.88 -9.81 15.35
N PHE A 324 26.30 -9.82 14.08
CA PHE A 324 25.45 -10.18 12.96
C PHE A 324 26.17 -11.18 12.05
N GLU A 325 25.47 -12.24 11.68
CA GLU A 325 25.94 -13.13 10.63
C GLU A 325 25.88 -12.37 9.30
N LEU A 326 27.00 -12.35 8.59
CA LEU A 326 27.14 -11.60 7.35
C LEU A 326 26.75 -12.48 6.17
N HIS A 327 25.91 -11.94 5.30
CA HIS A 327 25.74 -12.48 3.95
C HIS A 327 27.06 -12.39 3.17
N ASP A 328 27.33 -13.34 2.28
CA ASP A 328 28.62 -13.46 1.58
C ASP A 328 29.05 -12.19 0.86
N ASP A 329 28.12 -11.51 0.20
CA ASP A 329 28.38 -10.23 -0.46
C ASP A 329 28.86 -9.10 0.48
N ALA A 330 28.50 -9.15 1.76
CA ALA A 330 28.97 -8.19 2.77
C ALA A 330 30.31 -8.59 3.39
N LYS A 331 30.67 -9.89 3.40
CA LYS A 331 31.94 -10.40 3.98
C LYS A 331 33.18 -9.76 3.34
N ALA A 332 33.18 -9.58 2.02
CA ALA A 332 34.30 -8.95 1.30
C ALA A 332 34.54 -7.49 1.73
N SER A 333 33.47 -6.73 1.99
CA SER A 333 33.57 -5.35 2.49
C SER A 333 34.11 -5.29 3.90
N TYR A 334 33.60 -6.19 4.76
CA TYR A 334 34.00 -6.26 6.15
C TYR A 334 35.50 -6.47 6.28
N ASN A 335 36.06 -7.46 5.56
CA ASN A 335 37.50 -7.72 5.56
C ASN A 335 38.31 -6.50 5.08
N THR A 336 37.81 -5.79 4.06
CA THR A 336 38.47 -4.57 3.56
C THR A 336 38.47 -3.44 4.60
N LEU A 337 37.35 -3.25 5.31
CA LEU A 337 37.23 -2.25 6.36
C LEU A 337 38.13 -2.56 7.56
N ILE A 338 38.20 -3.83 7.96
CA ILE A 338 39.10 -4.28 9.03
C ILE A 338 40.57 -4.05 8.64
N ASN A 339 40.97 -4.44 7.43
CA ASN A 339 42.34 -4.24 6.96
C ASN A 339 42.71 -2.74 6.92
N LYS A 340 41.80 -1.88 6.44
CA LYS A 340 42.01 -0.42 6.45
C LYS A 340 42.13 0.15 7.87
N ALA A 341 41.33 -0.36 8.81
CA ALA A 341 41.39 0.08 10.20
C ALA A 341 42.70 -0.36 10.87
N GLN A 342 43.15 -1.59 10.63
CA GLN A 342 44.43 -2.11 11.15
C GLN A 342 45.63 -1.30 10.62
N LEU A 343 45.68 -1.04 9.32
CA LEU A 343 46.73 -0.21 8.71
C LEU A 343 46.76 1.23 9.26
N LYS A 344 45.62 1.77 9.70
CA LYS A 344 45.52 3.10 10.31
C LYS A 344 45.99 3.13 11.77
N HIS A 345 46.06 1.99 12.44
CA HIS A 345 46.59 1.88 13.81
C HIS A 345 48.09 1.55 13.84
N GLU A 346 48.65 1.07 12.73
CA GLU A 346 50.08 0.77 12.59
C GLU A 346 50.93 1.97 12.11
N ASN A 347 50.28 3.06 11.68
CA ASN A 347 50.88 4.36 11.35
C ASN A 347 50.41 5.42 12.34
#